data_AF-A0A1F9R1C0-F1
#
_entry.id   AF-A0A1F9R1C0-F1
#
_cell.length_a   1.000
_cell.length_b   1.000
_cell.length_c   1.000
_cell.angle_alpha   90.00
_cell.angle_beta   90.00
_cell.angle_gamma   90.00
#
_symmetry.space_group_name_H-M   'P 1'
#
loop_
_entity.id
_entity.type
_entity.pdbx_description
1 polymer ?
#
loop_
_entity_poly.entity_id
_entity_poly.type
_entity_poly.pdbx_seq_one_letter_code
_entity_poly.pdbx_strand_id
1 'polypeptide(L)'
;MKSLAGAFFAAVNMLYAAMFGGPIDGTAWDVKVKEEGLFHWTSRKETLVFHGGKAVIAGEVARGYVPALYESKEEGPATSFFVLLAGDGREPVEWTGRVEGDRIGGVVIVRGRDGRTLRYVFTGERKNG
;
A
#
# COMPACT_ATOMS: atom_id res chain seq x y z
N MET A 1 4.45 -28.51 -12.14
CA MET A 1 3.33 -28.53 -11.18
C MET A 1 3.50 -27.35 -10.24
N LYS A 2 2.88 -26.20 -10.55
CA LYS A 2 2.85 -25.04 -9.63
C LYS A 2 1.93 -25.44 -8.48
N SER A 3 2.47 -25.57 -7.27
CA SER A 3 1.82 -26.34 -6.20
C SER A 3 0.50 -25.67 -5.77
N LEU A 4 -0.57 -26.47 -5.70
CA LEU A 4 -1.84 -26.09 -5.07
C LEU A 4 -1.63 -25.58 -3.63
N ALA A 5 -0.56 -26.06 -2.98
CA ALA A 5 -0.18 -25.63 -1.64
C ALA A 5 0.09 -24.12 -1.56
N GLY A 6 0.80 -23.53 -2.51
CA GLY A 6 1.11 -22.09 -2.49
C GLY A 6 -0.14 -21.20 -2.60
N ALA A 7 -1.09 -21.59 -3.45
CA ALA A 7 -2.36 -20.88 -3.61
C ALA A 7 -3.26 -21.02 -2.37
N PHE A 8 -3.23 -22.18 -1.69
CA PHE A 8 -3.99 -22.40 -0.46
C PHE A 8 -3.43 -21.57 0.71
N PHE A 9 -2.10 -21.53 0.89
CA PHE A 9 -1.48 -20.68 1.93
C PHE A 9 -1.72 -19.19 1.68
N ALA A 10 -1.68 -18.73 0.42
CA ALA A 10 -2.03 -17.35 0.09
C ALA A 10 -3.50 -17.04 0.38
N ALA A 11 -4.43 -17.93 0.01
CA ALA A 11 -5.86 -17.76 0.27
C ALA A 11 -6.20 -17.77 1.77
N VAL A 12 -5.55 -18.64 2.56
CA VAL A 12 -5.73 -18.69 4.02
C VAL A 12 -5.15 -17.44 4.68
N ASN A 13 -3.97 -16.97 4.26
CA ASN A 13 -3.40 -15.71 4.76
C ASN A 13 -4.26 -14.49 4.36
N MET A 14 -4.83 -14.47 3.16
CA MET A 14 -5.78 -13.43 2.74
C MET A 14 -7.07 -13.46 3.57
N LEU A 15 -7.61 -14.65 3.86
CA LEU A 15 -8.79 -14.81 4.71
C LEU A 15 -8.48 -14.39 6.16
N TYR A 16 -7.28 -14.70 6.66
CA TYR A 16 -6.84 -14.33 8.00
C TYR A 16 -6.58 -12.84 8.13
N ALA A 17 -5.89 -12.22 7.16
CA ALA A 17 -5.71 -10.78 7.08
C ALA A 17 -7.06 -10.05 7.02
N ALA A 18 -8.03 -10.58 6.26
CA ALA A 18 -9.38 -10.04 6.18
C ALA A 18 -10.19 -10.18 7.49
N MET A 19 -9.87 -11.14 8.37
CA MET A 19 -10.58 -11.37 9.63
C MET A 19 -9.91 -10.74 10.87
N PHE A 20 -8.57 -10.62 10.88
CA PHE A 20 -7.82 -10.26 12.08
C PHE A 20 -6.82 -9.10 11.88
N GLY A 21 -6.65 -8.60 10.65
CA GLY A 21 -5.64 -7.59 10.34
C GLY A 21 -4.21 -8.14 10.37
N GLY A 22 -3.30 -7.48 9.66
CA GLY A 22 -1.85 -7.75 9.72
C GLY A 22 -1.16 -6.96 10.85
N PRO A 23 0.18 -7.08 11.01
CA PRO A 23 0.93 -6.43 12.10
C PRO A 23 0.81 -4.91 12.19
N ILE A 24 0.42 -4.27 11.08
CA ILE A 24 0.20 -2.82 10.99
C ILE A 24 -1.28 -2.44 10.99
N ASP A 25 -2.20 -3.36 11.28
CA ASP A 25 -3.64 -3.04 11.35
C ASP A 25 -3.94 -2.08 12.50
N GLY A 26 -4.95 -1.23 12.33
CA GLY A 26 -5.29 -0.17 13.28
C GLY A 26 -4.32 1.02 13.27
N THR A 27 -3.44 1.14 12.27
CA THR A 27 -2.49 2.24 12.17
C THR A 27 -2.86 3.24 11.08
N ALA A 28 -2.48 4.50 11.30
CA ALA A 28 -2.60 5.58 10.32
C ALA A 28 -1.26 6.30 10.17
N TRP A 29 -0.98 6.78 8.96
CA TRP A 29 0.31 7.35 8.59
C TRP A 29 0.11 8.56 7.70
N ASP A 30 0.81 9.65 7.98
CA ASP A 30 0.89 10.79 7.09
C ASP A 30 2.18 10.70 6.29
N VAL A 31 2.04 10.63 4.96
CA VAL A 31 3.15 10.41 4.03
C VAL A 31 3.27 11.54 3.02
N LYS A 32 4.49 11.78 2.58
CA LYS A 32 4.83 12.65 1.46
C LYS A 32 5.19 11.79 0.26
N VAL A 33 4.41 11.91 -0.81
CA VAL A 33 4.61 11.18 -2.07
C VAL A 33 5.27 12.11 -3.08
N LYS A 34 6.33 11.64 -3.74
CA LYS A 34 7.09 12.37 -4.76
C LYS A 34 7.30 11.49 -5.97
N GLU A 35 7.15 12.05 -7.16
CA GLU A 35 7.50 11.36 -8.40
C GLU A 35 9.01 11.17 -8.47
N GLU A 36 9.46 9.99 -8.91
CA GLU A 36 10.88 9.68 -9.07
C GLU A 36 11.39 10.21 -10.41
N GLY A 37 12.34 11.15 -10.41
CA GLY A 37 12.91 11.72 -11.63
C GLY A 37 13.63 13.08 -11.41
N LEU A 38 14.40 13.51 -12.41
CA LEU A 38 15.35 14.63 -12.30
C LEU A 38 14.71 16.04 -12.24
N PHE A 39 13.40 16.20 -12.49
CA PHE A 39 12.75 17.52 -12.63
C PHE A 39 11.38 17.65 -11.95
N HIS A 40 11.04 16.79 -11.00
CA HIS A 40 9.73 16.82 -10.33
C HIS A 40 9.86 17.39 -8.91
N TRP A 41 9.56 18.68 -8.74
CA TRP A 41 9.55 19.37 -7.44
C TRP A 41 8.24 19.18 -6.66
N THR A 42 7.19 18.64 -7.31
CA THR A 42 5.86 18.53 -6.71
C THR A 42 5.79 17.30 -5.83
N SER A 43 5.52 17.51 -4.54
CA SER A 43 5.14 16.47 -3.61
C SER A 43 3.69 16.63 -3.21
N ARG A 44 2.97 15.53 -3.04
CA ARG A 44 1.64 15.53 -2.42
C ARG A 44 1.71 14.89 -1.03
N LYS A 45 0.85 15.35 -0.12
CA LYS A 45 0.60 14.69 1.16
C LYS A 45 -0.50 13.65 0.96
N GLU A 46 -0.36 12.50 1.60
CA GLU A 46 -1.42 11.51 1.69
C GLU A 46 -1.50 10.91 3.08
N THR A 47 -2.67 10.37 3.42
CA THR A 47 -2.87 9.58 4.64
C THR A 47 -3.15 8.13 4.24
N LEU A 48 -2.36 7.20 4.78
CA LEU A 48 -2.56 5.76 4.67
C LEU A 48 -3.18 5.27 5.97
N VAL A 49 -4.25 4.48 5.88
CA VAL A 49 -4.90 3.85 7.03
C VAL A 49 -5.00 2.36 6.77
N PHE A 50 -4.49 1.56 7.70
CA PHE A 50 -4.61 0.11 7.69
C PHE A 50 -5.62 -0.29 8.76
N HIS A 51 -6.71 -0.95 8.37
CA HIS A 51 -7.76 -1.35 9.30
C HIS A 51 -8.61 -2.50 8.74
N GLY A 52 -8.85 -3.53 9.55
CA GLY A 52 -9.65 -4.69 9.17
C GLY A 52 -9.08 -5.41 7.94
N GLY A 53 -7.75 -5.51 7.82
CA GLY A 53 -7.09 -6.15 6.69
C GLY A 53 -7.13 -5.34 5.40
N LYS A 54 -7.61 -4.09 5.44
CA LYS A 54 -7.70 -3.20 4.28
C LYS A 54 -6.82 -1.98 4.46
N ALA A 55 -6.30 -1.49 3.34
CA ALA A 55 -5.65 -0.20 3.24
C ALA A 55 -6.58 0.82 2.56
N VAL A 56 -6.64 2.00 3.16
CA VAL A 56 -7.32 3.18 2.63
C VAL A 56 -6.26 4.25 2.40
N ILE A 57 -6.21 4.80 1.20
CA ILE A 57 -5.33 5.92 0.84
C ILE A 57 -6.23 7.11 0.52
N ALA A 58 -6.22 8.15 1.38
CA ALA A 58 -7.22 9.21 1.37
C ALA A 58 -7.42 9.87 -0.01
N GLY A 59 -6.35 10.36 -0.64
CA GLY A 59 -6.47 10.98 -1.95
C GLY A 59 -6.77 9.99 -3.09
N GLU A 60 -6.46 8.70 -2.95
CA GLU A 60 -6.90 7.69 -3.93
C GLU A 60 -8.41 7.43 -3.80
N VAL A 61 -8.94 7.38 -2.58
CA VAL A 61 -10.40 7.32 -2.37
C VAL A 61 -11.10 8.57 -2.92
N ALA A 62 -10.53 9.76 -2.72
CA ALA A 62 -11.06 10.98 -3.33
C ALA A 62 -10.99 10.95 -4.87
N ARG A 63 -10.04 10.19 -5.43
CA ARG A 63 -9.96 9.89 -6.86
C ARG A 63 -10.88 8.74 -7.28
N GLY A 64 -11.66 8.12 -6.40
CA GLY A 64 -12.62 7.06 -6.74
C GLY A 64 -12.04 5.64 -6.75
N TYR A 65 -10.87 5.42 -6.13
CA TYR A 65 -10.42 4.08 -5.79
C TYR A 65 -11.17 3.56 -4.57
N VAL A 66 -11.37 2.26 -4.49
CA VAL A 66 -11.97 1.61 -3.30
C VAL A 66 -10.86 1.15 -2.34
N PRO A 67 -11.14 1.07 -1.03
CA PRO A 67 -10.26 0.38 -0.09
C PRO A 67 -9.91 -1.02 -0.58
N ALA A 68 -8.64 -1.40 -0.51
CA ALA A 68 -8.15 -2.68 -0.99
C ALA A 68 -7.59 -3.52 0.16
N LEU A 69 -7.54 -4.84 0.00
CA LEU A 69 -6.79 -5.68 0.91
C LEU A 69 -5.31 -5.29 0.87
N TYR A 70 -4.65 -5.38 2.02
CA TYR A 70 -3.20 -5.30 2.07
C TYR A 70 -2.61 -6.64 2.46
N GLU A 71 -1.46 -6.94 1.88
CA GLU A 71 -0.60 -8.02 2.31
C GLU A 71 0.51 -7.44 3.18
N SER A 72 0.92 -8.16 4.21
CA SER A 72 2.01 -7.73 5.08
C SER A 72 2.84 -8.91 5.56
N LYS A 73 4.11 -8.66 5.80
CA LYS A 73 5.05 -9.65 6.31
C LYS A 73 5.98 -9.03 7.34
N GLU A 74 6.12 -9.67 8.49
CA GLU A 74 7.11 -9.28 9.49
C GLU A 74 8.53 -9.64 9.01
N GLU A 75 9.46 -8.70 9.21
CA GLU A 75 10.85 -8.78 8.81
C GLU A 75 11.74 -8.19 9.91
N GLY A 76 11.87 -8.94 11.01
CA GLY A 76 12.62 -8.51 12.19
C GLY A 76 11.89 -7.35 12.89
N PRO A 77 12.52 -6.17 13.08
CA PRO A 77 11.90 -5.03 13.74
C PRO A 77 10.90 -4.25 12.85
N ALA A 78 10.67 -4.71 11.62
CA ALA A 78 9.88 -4.01 10.63
C ALA A 78 8.80 -4.89 10.01
N THR A 79 7.83 -4.27 9.35
CA THR A 79 6.80 -4.94 8.57
C THR A 79 6.83 -4.42 7.14
N SER A 80 7.02 -5.30 6.15
CA SER A 80 6.81 -4.97 4.74
C SER A 80 5.33 -5.13 4.39
N PHE A 81 4.84 -4.32 3.44
CA PHE A 81 3.45 -4.38 2.99
C PHE A 81 3.30 -4.14 1.49
N PHE A 82 2.19 -4.63 0.95
CA PHE A 82 1.76 -4.46 -0.42
C PHE A 82 0.26 -4.15 -0.48
N VAL A 83 -0.15 -3.21 -1.33
CA VAL A 83 -1.54 -2.86 -1.61
C VAL A 83 -1.71 -2.66 -3.11
N LEU A 84 -2.74 -3.27 -3.69
CA LEU A 84 -3.15 -3.00 -5.07
C LEU A 84 -4.54 -2.34 -5.08
N LEU A 85 -4.57 -1.05 -5.39
CA LEU A 85 -5.81 -0.30 -5.54
C LEU A 85 -6.32 -0.45 -6.97
N ALA A 86 -7.60 -0.81 -7.07
CA ALA A 86 -8.35 -0.80 -8.31
C ALA A 86 -9.52 0.19 -8.20
N GLY A 87 -9.86 0.84 -9.30
CA GLY A 87 -11.03 1.71 -9.43
C GLY A 87 -11.70 1.45 -10.75
N ASP A 88 -13.02 1.63 -10.82
CA ASP A 88 -13.76 1.42 -12.06
C ASP A 88 -13.25 2.37 -13.15
N GLY A 89 -12.84 1.81 -14.29
CA GLY A 89 -12.27 2.56 -15.40
C GLY A 89 -10.87 3.16 -15.17
N ARG A 90 -10.19 2.90 -14.05
CA ARG A 90 -8.91 3.54 -13.67
C ARG A 90 -7.69 2.62 -13.83
N GLU A 91 -6.51 3.23 -13.90
CA GLU A 91 -5.23 2.52 -13.83
C GLU A 91 -5.03 1.90 -12.44
N PRO A 92 -4.53 0.66 -12.34
CA PRO A 92 -4.19 0.10 -11.03
C PRO A 92 -3.03 0.88 -10.39
N VAL A 93 -3.15 1.13 -9.08
CA VAL A 93 -2.12 1.81 -8.29
C VAL A 93 -1.58 0.82 -7.25
N GLU A 94 -0.31 0.49 -7.39
CA GLU A 94 0.41 -0.41 -6.50
C GLU A 94 1.18 0.39 -5.46
N TRP A 95 1.01 0.07 -4.18
CA TRP A 95 1.81 0.61 -3.08
C TRP A 95 2.58 -0.53 -2.44
N THR A 96 3.90 -0.40 -2.38
CA THR A 96 4.77 -1.33 -1.68
C THR A 96 5.64 -0.55 -0.70
N GLY A 97 5.72 -0.99 0.55
CA GLY A 97 6.47 -0.26 1.56
C GLY A 97 6.91 -1.08 2.75
N ARG A 98 7.53 -0.38 3.71
CA ARG A 98 8.03 -0.91 4.97
C ARG A 98 7.69 0.06 6.09
N VAL A 99 7.25 -0.48 7.20
CA VAL A 99 7.05 0.21 8.49
C VAL A 99 8.12 -0.25 9.45
N GLU A 100 8.78 0.69 10.12
CA GLU A 100 9.77 0.42 11.16
C GLU A 100 9.64 1.47 12.27
N GLY A 101 9.19 1.04 13.45
CA GLY A 101 8.81 1.95 14.53
C GLY A 101 7.72 2.94 14.06
N ASP A 102 7.97 4.25 14.25
CA ASP A 102 7.07 5.33 13.83
C ASP A 102 7.36 5.88 12.43
N ARG A 103 8.13 5.15 11.61
CA ARG A 103 8.45 5.53 10.23
C ARG A 103 7.82 4.57 9.23
N ILE A 104 7.40 5.14 8.11
CA ILE A 104 6.92 4.39 6.95
C ILE A 104 7.59 4.92 5.68
N GLY A 105 7.88 4.05 4.74
CA GLY A 105 8.35 4.46 3.42
C GLY A 105 8.22 3.36 2.37
N GLY A 106 8.35 3.74 1.11
CA GLY A 106 8.19 2.79 0.01
C GLY A 106 8.04 3.46 -1.35
N VAL A 107 7.43 2.70 -2.27
CA VAL A 107 7.19 3.12 -3.65
C VAL A 107 5.73 2.98 -4.02
N VAL A 108 5.28 3.86 -4.90
CA VAL A 108 3.99 3.77 -5.59
C VAL A 108 4.27 3.57 -7.07
N ILE A 109 3.59 2.60 -7.69
CA ILE A 109 3.70 2.34 -9.12
C ILE A 109 2.31 2.46 -9.74
N VAL A 110 2.17 3.36 -10.72
CA VAL A 110 0.96 3.50 -11.53
C VAL A 110 1.27 2.95 -12.92
N ARG A 111 0.55 1.90 -13.34
CA ARG A 111 0.71 1.30 -14.67
C ARG A 111 -0.39 1.82 -15.59
N GLY A 112 0.00 2.72 -16.51
CA GLY A 112 -0.87 3.27 -17.53
C GLY A 112 -1.28 2.22 -18.56
N ARG A 113 -2.48 2.36 -19.13
CA ARG A 113 -2.95 1.50 -20.24
C ARG A 113 -2.14 1.68 -21.52
N ASP A 114 -1.45 2.81 -21.65
CA ASP A 114 -0.53 3.14 -22.75
C ASP A 114 0.86 2.50 -22.59
N GLY A 115 1.07 1.66 -21.56
CA GLY A 115 2.34 1.01 -21.27
C GLY A 115 3.33 1.89 -20.49
N ARG A 116 2.98 3.16 -20.19
CA ARG A 116 3.82 4.01 -19.34
C ARG A 116 3.70 3.56 -17.89
N THR A 117 4.83 3.60 -17.19
CA THR A 117 4.87 3.33 -15.75
C THR A 117 5.34 4.60 -15.05
N LEU A 118 4.50 5.13 -14.17
CA LEU A 118 4.90 6.23 -13.27
C LEU A 118 5.30 5.62 -11.94
N ARG A 119 6.43 6.07 -11.41
CA ARG A 119 6.96 5.61 -10.14
C ARG A 119 7.12 6.79 -9.19
N TYR A 120 6.65 6.59 -7.97
CA TYR A 120 6.74 7.56 -6.90
C TYR A 120 7.42 6.92 -5.71
N VAL A 121 8.10 7.73 -4.91
CA VAL A 121 8.61 7.36 -3.59
C VAL A 121 7.74 8.05 -2.55
N PHE A 122 7.43 7.35 -1.47
CA PHE A 122 6.78 7.96 -0.32
C PHE A 122 7.58 7.69 0.96
N THR A 123 7.56 8.66 1.85
CA THR A 123 8.07 8.53 3.23
C THR A 123 7.15 9.30 4.17
N GLY A 124 7.07 8.86 5.40
CA GLY A 124 6.17 9.47 6.37
C GLY A 124 6.41 9.01 7.79
N GLU A 125 5.47 9.37 8.63
CA GLU A 125 5.49 9.06 10.05
C GLU A 125 4.10 8.67 10.55
N ARG A 126 4.08 7.98 11.68
CA ARG A 126 2.84 7.54 12.29
C ARG A 126 2.01 8.76 12.67
N LYS A 127 0.72 8.73 12.32
CA LYS A 127 -0.20 9.80 12.70
C LYS A 127 -0.49 9.66 14.19
N ASN A 128 -0.01 10.62 14.97
CA ASN A 128 -0.39 10.77 16.37
C ASN A 128 -1.76 11.46 16.41
N GLY A 129 -2.70 10.86 17.15
CA GLY A 129 -4.07 11.35 17.27
C GLY A 129 -4.17 12.76 17.85
#